data_AF-A0A939ZNE0-F1
#
_entry.id   AF-A0A939ZNE0-F1
#
_cell.length_a   1.000
_cell.length_b   1.000
_cell.length_c   1.000
_cell.angle_alpha   90.00
_cell.angle_beta   90.00
_cell.angle_gamma   90.00
#
_symmetry.space_group_name_H-M   'P 1'
#
loop_
_entity.id
_entity.type
_entity.pdbx_description
1 polymer ?
#
loop_
_entity_poly.entity_id
_entity_poly.type
_entity_poly.pdbx_seq_one_letter_code
_entity_poly.pdbx_strand_id
1 'polypeptide(L)'
;NDTLVYYGDRVNDYRCWKNEPVHDLMIASTNELSENRLVLYPIYSMGCRDLRTQDLYHTEVIQEAISPEAYRYYEAVRSNSTNVGGLFSPQPSEMRGNIRNRDNKEEIVLGYVSVTQPSVVDRFIDFNYFIFHRVGEEEKGSKMQSVAKQYWHRFFYSGFLPVYSEGPTENVSSVFWDVARCVNCKSFGGTKDKPDWWPNDHR
;
A
#
# COMPACT_ATOMS: atom_id res chain seq x y z
N ASN A 1 45.00 -14.70 -1.97
CA ASN A 1 44.27 -14.10 -0.85
C ASN A 1 43.14 -13.27 -1.43
N ASP A 2 42.13 -13.95 -1.96
CA ASP A 2 40.91 -13.28 -2.43
C ASP A 2 40.01 -13.13 -1.21
N THR A 3 40.16 -12.01 -0.52
CA THR A 3 39.20 -11.59 0.49
C THR A 3 37.93 -11.22 -0.28
N LEU A 4 37.07 -12.22 -0.52
CA LEU A 4 35.70 -12.02 -0.98
C LEU A 4 35.01 -11.15 0.07
N VAL A 5 34.98 -9.85 -0.19
CA VAL A 5 34.09 -8.94 0.52
C VAL A 5 32.69 -9.46 0.22
N TYR A 6 32.02 -10.02 1.24
CA TYR A 6 30.62 -10.37 1.14
C TYR A 6 29.86 -9.09 0.79
N TYR A 7 29.44 -8.96 -0.47
CA TYR A 7 28.55 -7.88 -0.91
C TYR A 7 27.19 -7.89 -0.15
N GLY A 8 26.96 -8.88 0.73
CA GLY A 8 25.82 -8.95 1.64
C GLY A 8 25.93 -8.07 2.89
N ASP A 9 27.09 -7.53 3.26
CA ASP A 9 27.21 -6.72 4.50
C ASP A 9 26.66 -5.28 4.36
N ARG A 10 26.21 -4.86 3.17
CA ARG A 10 25.71 -3.47 2.94
C ARG A 10 24.45 -3.33 2.12
N VAL A 11 24.00 -4.38 1.43
CA VAL A 11 22.79 -4.26 0.60
C VAL A 11 21.63 -4.85 1.40
N ASN A 12 20.96 -3.98 2.15
CA ASN A 12 19.62 -4.28 2.66
C ASN A 12 18.71 -4.46 1.43
N ASP A 13 18.56 -5.70 0.94
CA ASP A 13 17.70 -6.03 -0.20
C ASP A 13 16.25 -6.32 0.22
N TYR A 14 16.01 -6.52 1.52
CA TYR A 14 14.73 -6.99 2.06
C TYR A 14 13.79 -5.89 2.55
N ARG A 15 14.29 -4.70 2.89
CA ARG A 15 13.43 -3.55 3.24
C ARG A 15 13.39 -2.52 2.12
N CYS A 16 12.19 -2.14 1.72
CA CYS A 16 11.94 -1.11 0.72
C CYS A 16 10.79 -0.24 1.21
N TRP A 17 10.69 0.94 0.61
CA TRP A 17 9.51 1.78 0.72
C TRP A 17 8.62 1.55 -0.50
N LYS A 18 7.31 1.55 -0.28
CA LYS A 18 6.33 1.49 -1.35
C LYS A 18 5.20 2.45 -1.02
N ASN A 19 4.80 3.24 -2.01
CA ASN A 19 3.65 4.12 -1.91
C ASN A 19 2.60 3.65 -2.92
N GLU A 20 1.37 3.49 -2.47
CA GLU A 20 0.24 3.15 -3.31
C GLU A 20 -0.91 4.11 -2.99
N PRO A 21 -1.34 4.96 -3.94
CA PRO A 21 -2.51 5.78 -3.75
C PRO A 21 -3.78 4.91 -3.71
N VAL A 22 -4.70 5.25 -2.81
CA VAL A 22 -6.03 4.64 -2.77
C VAL A 22 -6.92 5.36 -3.78
N HIS A 23 -7.57 4.61 -4.67
CA HIS A 23 -8.42 5.15 -5.73
C HIS A 23 -9.93 5.05 -5.43
N ASP A 24 -10.29 4.68 -4.20
CA ASP A 24 -11.69 4.48 -3.81
C ASP A 24 -12.39 5.81 -3.51
N LEU A 25 -13.54 6.03 -4.15
CA LEU A 25 -14.41 7.17 -3.87
C LEU A 25 -15.31 6.86 -2.65
N MET A 26 -14.90 7.37 -1.50
CA MET A 26 -15.68 7.27 -0.26
C MET A 26 -16.54 8.51 -0.05
N ILE A 27 -17.86 8.34 -0.04
CA ILE A 27 -18.82 9.40 0.28
C ILE A 27 -19.87 8.87 1.28
N ALA A 28 -20.22 9.72 2.24
CA ALA A 28 -21.21 9.43 3.27
C ALA A 28 -22.03 10.69 3.58
N SER A 29 -23.29 10.50 3.98
CA SER A 29 -24.19 11.57 4.40
C SER A 29 -24.47 11.45 5.89
N THR A 30 -24.43 12.57 6.59
CA THR A 30 -24.81 12.69 8.01
C THR A 30 -26.20 13.28 8.20
N ASN A 31 -26.95 13.54 7.12
CA ASN A 31 -28.28 14.19 7.18
C ASN A 31 -29.31 13.39 7.99
N GLU A 32 -29.17 12.06 8.04
CA GLU A 32 -30.05 11.16 8.80
C GLU A 32 -29.55 10.90 10.23
N LEU A 33 -28.40 11.47 10.62
CA LEU A 33 -27.83 11.33 11.94
C LEU A 33 -28.23 12.51 12.82
N SER A 34 -28.39 12.27 14.13
CA SER A 34 -28.67 13.32 15.11
C SER A 34 -27.53 14.32 15.27
N GLU A 35 -26.31 13.92 14.87
CA GLU A 35 -25.10 14.72 14.94
C GLU A 35 -24.37 14.65 13.61
N ASN A 36 -23.66 15.73 13.24
CA ASN A 36 -22.77 15.74 12.08
C ASN A 36 -21.47 14.98 12.38
N ARG A 37 -21.58 13.68 12.62
CA ARG A 37 -20.49 12.83 13.07
C ARG A 37 -20.66 11.40 12.60
N LEU A 38 -19.65 10.91 11.87
CA LEU A 38 -19.50 9.50 11.54
C LEU A 38 -18.67 8.81 12.64
N VAL A 39 -19.15 7.68 13.13
CA VAL A 39 -18.49 6.91 14.20
C VAL A 39 -18.16 5.53 13.66
N LEU A 40 -16.92 5.09 13.86
CA LEU A 40 -16.42 3.78 13.41
C LEU A 40 -16.66 3.52 11.91
N TYR A 41 -16.60 4.57 11.09
CA TYR A 41 -16.71 4.44 9.64
C TYR A 41 -15.43 3.79 9.09
N PRO A 42 -15.51 2.58 8.51
CA PRO A 42 -14.33 1.86 8.05
C PRO A 42 -13.73 2.54 6.82
N ILE A 43 -12.45 2.89 6.87
CA ILE A 43 -11.72 3.55 5.77
C ILE A 43 -11.19 2.50 4.79
N TYR A 44 -10.46 1.52 5.30
CA TYR A 44 -10.07 0.33 4.56
C TYR A 44 -9.83 -0.81 5.55
N SER A 45 -9.82 -2.04 5.04
CA SER A 45 -9.34 -3.22 5.76
C SER A 45 -8.16 -3.83 5.00
N MET A 46 -7.26 -4.45 5.73
CA MET A 46 -6.14 -5.21 5.18
C MET A 46 -6.12 -6.58 5.85
N GLY A 47 -5.82 -7.60 5.06
CA GLY A 47 -5.63 -8.95 5.59
C GLY A 47 -4.34 -9.06 6.38
N CYS A 48 -4.24 -10.08 7.23
CA CYS A 48 -2.99 -10.38 7.94
C CYS A 48 -1.82 -10.78 7.03
N ARG A 49 -2.10 -11.02 5.74
CA ARG A 49 -1.13 -11.39 4.71
C ARG A 49 -0.74 -10.24 3.79
N ASP A 50 -1.23 -9.03 4.08
CA ASP A 50 -0.95 -7.86 3.27
C ASP A 50 0.50 -7.43 3.46
N LEU A 51 1.23 -7.16 2.36
CA LEU A 51 2.63 -6.75 2.44
C LEU A 51 2.81 -5.44 3.24
N ARG A 52 1.77 -4.60 3.29
CA ARG A 52 1.76 -3.35 4.07
C ARG A 52 1.89 -3.59 5.57
N THR A 53 1.56 -4.79 6.08
CA THR A 53 1.65 -5.12 7.51
C THR A 53 2.97 -5.74 7.92
N GLN A 54 3.98 -5.81 7.04
CA GLN A 54 5.23 -6.53 7.32
C GLN A 54 6.22 -5.77 8.22
N ASP A 55 6.15 -4.45 8.20
CA ASP A 55 7.06 -3.55 8.92
C ASP A 55 6.22 -2.35 9.39
N LEU A 56 6.74 -1.14 9.24
CA LEU A 56 6.02 0.10 9.48
C LEU A 56 5.12 0.48 8.30
N TYR A 57 3.85 0.73 8.58
CA TYR A 57 2.89 1.27 7.61
C TYR A 57 2.57 2.73 7.94
N HIS A 58 2.38 3.55 6.91
CA HIS A 58 1.93 4.92 7.03
C HIS A 58 0.61 5.09 6.25
N THR A 59 -0.35 5.77 6.86
CA THR A 59 -1.61 6.13 6.22
C THR A 59 -1.90 7.60 6.43
N GLU A 60 -2.35 8.26 5.37
CA GLU A 60 -2.86 9.62 5.41
C GLU A 60 -4.32 9.59 4.97
N VAL A 61 -5.18 10.16 5.81
CA VAL A 61 -6.62 10.26 5.55
C VAL A 61 -6.96 11.73 5.39
N ILE A 62 -7.49 12.07 4.21
CA ILE A 62 -8.00 13.40 3.91
C ILE A 62 -9.53 13.33 3.96
N GLN A 63 -10.12 14.12 4.84
CA GLN A 63 -11.57 14.24 4.99
C GLN A 63 -12.03 15.63 4.57
N GLU A 64 -13.04 15.68 3.70
CA GLU A 64 -13.63 16.93 3.22
C GLU A 64 -15.14 16.97 3.46
N ALA A 65 -15.64 18.09 3.97
CA ALA A 65 -17.07 18.37 4.00
C ALA A 65 -17.47 18.97 2.65
N ILE A 66 -18.34 18.28 1.92
CA ILE A 66 -18.80 18.66 0.58
C ILE A 66 -20.24 19.19 0.62
N SER A 67 -20.63 19.98 -0.38
CA SER A 67 -22.01 20.48 -0.49
C SER A 67 -22.99 19.36 -0.89
N PRO A 68 -24.30 19.51 -0.63
CA PRO A 68 -25.31 18.55 -1.07
C PRO A 68 -25.29 18.29 -2.59
N GLU A 69 -24.99 19.31 -3.40
CA GLU A 69 -24.88 19.21 -4.85
C GLU A 69 -23.66 18.39 -5.27
N ALA A 70 -22.52 18.61 -4.60
CA ALA A 70 -21.30 17.83 -4.83
C ALA A 70 -21.52 16.35 -4.43
N TYR A 71 -22.21 16.10 -3.31
CA TYR A 71 -22.57 14.75 -2.88
C TYR A 71 -23.40 14.02 -3.94
N ARG A 72 -24.45 14.65 -4.47
CA ARG A 72 -25.29 14.06 -5.55
C ARG A 72 -24.48 13.75 -6.80
N TYR A 73 -23.55 14.63 -7.17
CA TYR A 73 -22.65 14.40 -8.30
C TYR A 73 -21.78 13.16 -8.07
N TYR A 74 -21.08 13.09 -6.94
CA TYR A 74 -20.20 11.95 -6.63
C TYR A 74 -20.97 10.65 -6.41
N GLU A 75 -22.20 10.71 -5.91
CA GLU A 75 -23.10 9.55 -5.83
C GLU A 75 -23.46 9.03 -7.22
N ALA A 76 -23.79 9.91 -8.17
CA ALA A 76 -24.04 9.53 -9.56
C ALA A 76 -22.79 8.91 -10.22
N VAL A 77 -21.61 9.48 -9.99
CA VAL A 77 -20.33 8.92 -10.46
C VAL A 77 -20.09 7.53 -9.88
N ARG A 78 -20.24 7.38 -8.56
CA ARG A 78 -20.07 6.09 -7.86
C ARG A 78 -21.04 5.06 -8.44
N SER A 79 -22.33 5.38 -8.52
CA SER A 79 -23.37 4.49 -9.05
C SER A 79 -23.05 4.04 -10.47
N ASN A 80 -22.69 4.97 -11.36
CA ASN A 80 -22.35 4.66 -12.75
C ASN A 80 -21.08 3.81 -12.88
N SER A 81 -20.09 3.99 -12.00
CA SER A 81 -18.86 3.18 -11.99
C SER A 81 -19.08 1.76 -11.45
N THR A 82 -19.99 1.59 -10.49
CA THR A 82 -20.28 0.29 -9.85
C THR A 82 -21.31 -0.55 -10.62
N ASN A 83 -22.04 0.04 -11.56
CA ASN A 83 -23.00 -0.68 -12.39
C ASN A 83 -22.26 -1.55 -13.41
N VAL A 84 -21.95 -2.78 -12.99
CA VAL A 84 -21.51 -3.86 -13.87
C VAL A 84 -22.67 -4.12 -14.84
N GLY A 85 -22.48 -3.74 -16.10
CA GLY A 85 -23.53 -3.80 -17.12
C GLY A 85 -24.19 -5.18 -17.24
N GLY A 86 -25.49 -5.17 -17.49
CA GLY A 86 -26.35 -6.34 -17.63
C GLY A 86 -27.70 -5.90 -18.22
N LEU A 87 -28.50 -6.85 -18.71
CA LEU A 87 -29.77 -6.56 -19.40
C LEU A 87 -30.79 -5.80 -18.53
N PHE A 88 -30.64 -5.90 -17.20
CA PHE A 88 -31.50 -5.26 -16.20
C PHE A 88 -30.74 -4.24 -15.33
N SER A 89 -29.54 -3.82 -15.74
CA SER A 89 -28.83 -2.78 -15.00
C SER A 89 -29.60 -1.46 -15.11
N PRO A 90 -29.71 -0.68 -14.02
CA PRO A 90 -30.35 0.62 -14.08
C PRO A 90 -29.66 1.51 -15.11
N GLN A 91 -30.44 2.32 -15.82
CA GLN A 91 -29.89 3.27 -16.78
C GLN A 91 -28.95 4.24 -16.03
N PRO A 92 -27.76 4.53 -16.59
CA PRO A 92 -26.84 5.47 -15.97
C PRO A 92 -27.50 6.83 -15.71
N SER A 93 -27.33 7.34 -14.50
CA SER A 93 -27.80 8.68 -14.14
C SER A 93 -26.98 9.73 -14.89
N GLU A 94 -27.62 10.81 -15.33
CA GLU A 94 -26.90 11.91 -16.00
C GLU A 94 -25.91 12.58 -15.01
N MET A 95 -24.62 12.53 -15.33
CA MET A 95 -23.55 13.11 -14.50
C MET A 95 -23.31 14.59 -14.87
N ARG A 96 -24.33 15.44 -14.75
CA ARG A 96 -24.11 16.89 -14.91
C ARG A 96 -23.45 17.46 -13.66
N GLY A 97 -22.23 17.95 -13.83
CA GLY A 97 -21.56 18.73 -12.80
C GLY A 97 -21.84 20.23 -12.92
N ASN A 98 -20.98 21.05 -12.32
CA ASN A 98 -21.09 22.52 -12.35
C ASN A 98 -20.16 23.20 -13.37
N ILE A 99 -19.48 22.42 -14.21
CA ILE A 99 -18.62 22.90 -15.30
C ILE A 99 -19.45 22.99 -16.58
N ARG A 100 -19.28 24.06 -17.37
CA ARG A 100 -19.98 24.27 -18.64
C ARG A 100 -19.06 24.86 -19.70
N ASN A 101 -19.23 24.45 -20.95
CA ASN A 101 -18.62 25.14 -22.09
C ASN A 101 -19.37 26.48 -22.32
N ARG A 102 -18.61 27.57 -22.51
CA ARG A 102 -19.16 28.91 -22.77
C ARG A 102 -19.62 29.09 -24.22
N ASP A 103 -18.96 28.43 -25.15
CA ASP A 103 -19.18 28.56 -26.60
C ASP A 103 -20.22 27.56 -27.11
N ASN A 104 -20.35 26.39 -26.47
CA ASN A 104 -21.34 25.36 -26.82
C ASN A 104 -22.12 24.88 -25.59
N LYS A 105 -23.37 25.33 -25.43
CA LYS A 105 -24.24 24.93 -24.30
C LYS A 105 -24.78 23.51 -24.39
N GLU A 106 -24.78 22.91 -25.58
CA GLU A 106 -25.23 21.54 -25.80
C GLU A 106 -24.13 20.51 -25.55
N GLU A 107 -22.88 20.95 -25.37
CA GLU A 107 -21.79 20.07 -24.99
C GLU A 107 -21.91 19.63 -23.53
N ILE A 108 -21.90 18.33 -23.31
CA ILE A 108 -21.87 17.73 -21.98
C ILE A 108 -20.43 17.73 -21.49
N VAL A 109 -20.15 18.49 -20.43
CA VAL A 109 -18.85 18.52 -19.76
C VAL A 109 -18.93 17.72 -18.46
N LEU A 110 -17.99 16.79 -18.28
CA LEU A 110 -17.88 15.99 -17.07
C LEU A 110 -16.95 16.68 -16.06
N GLY A 111 -17.26 16.54 -14.78
CA GLY A 111 -16.48 17.09 -13.69
C GLY A 111 -17.28 18.01 -12.78
N TYR A 112 -16.85 18.10 -11.53
CA TYR A 112 -17.42 18.98 -10.53
C TYR A 112 -16.29 19.70 -9.79
N VAL A 113 -16.40 21.01 -9.61
CA VAL A 113 -15.44 21.82 -8.88
C VAL A 113 -16.08 22.28 -7.57
N SER A 114 -15.45 21.95 -6.45
CA SER A 114 -15.83 22.42 -5.11
C SER A 114 -14.62 23.04 -4.41
N VAL A 115 -14.90 23.95 -3.49
CA VAL A 115 -13.91 24.46 -2.53
C VAL A 115 -14.31 23.92 -1.16
N THR A 116 -13.40 23.20 -0.53
CA THR A 116 -13.58 22.57 0.77
C THR A 116 -12.43 22.97 1.69
N GLN A 117 -12.61 22.79 2.99
CA GLN A 117 -11.50 22.86 3.96
C GLN A 117 -11.18 21.42 4.39
N PRO A 118 -10.05 20.85 3.94
CA PRO A 118 -9.71 19.47 4.28
C PRO A 118 -9.24 19.38 5.73
N SER A 119 -9.66 18.31 6.40
CA SER A 119 -9.03 17.81 7.63
C SER A 119 -8.13 16.64 7.28
N VAL A 120 -6.86 16.72 7.67
CA VAL A 120 -5.86 15.68 7.37
C VAL A 120 -5.43 15.01 8.66
N VAL A 121 -5.37 13.68 8.63
CA VAL A 121 -4.84 12.87 9.72
C VAL A 121 -3.83 11.89 9.14
N ASP A 122 -2.59 11.97 9.61
CA ASP A 122 -1.53 11.00 9.34
C ASP A 122 -1.34 10.06 10.55
N ARG A 123 -1.04 8.79 10.28
CA ARG A 123 -0.71 7.80 11.32
C ARG A 123 0.32 6.80 10.80
N PHE A 124 1.30 6.54 11.66
CA PHE A 124 2.15 5.36 11.55
C PHE A 124 1.52 4.20 12.34
N ILE A 125 1.47 3.03 11.71
CA ILE A 125 1.00 1.79 12.31
C ILE A 125 2.19 0.83 12.30
N ASP A 126 2.70 0.56 13.49
CA ASP A 126 3.78 -0.37 13.69
C ASP A 126 3.22 -1.78 13.92
N PHE A 127 3.49 -2.68 12.98
CA PHE A 127 3.06 -4.08 13.05
C PHE A 127 4.07 -4.99 13.77
N ASN A 128 5.05 -4.43 14.51
CA ASN A 128 6.05 -5.16 15.33
C ASN A 128 5.46 -6.25 16.26
N TYR A 129 4.15 -6.27 16.48
CA TYR A 129 3.43 -7.30 17.25
C TYR A 129 2.74 -8.40 16.44
N PHE A 130 2.53 -8.22 15.14
CA PHE A 130 1.95 -9.24 14.27
C PHE A 130 3.08 -10.01 13.60
N ILE A 131 3.59 -10.98 14.37
CA ILE A 131 4.34 -12.15 13.93
C ILE A 131 4.27 -12.28 12.41
N PHE A 132 5.38 -11.90 11.75
CA PHE A 132 5.74 -12.39 10.42
C PHE A 132 5.12 -13.75 10.26
N HIS A 133 4.19 -13.88 9.30
CA HIS A 133 3.60 -15.13 8.87
C HIS A 133 4.27 -16.33 9.53
N ARG A 134 3.56 -16.98 10.46
CA ARG A 134 3.98 -18.28 10.96
C ARG A 134 4.44 -19.08 9.75
N VAL A 135 5.74 -19.41 9.76
CA VAL A 135 6.34 -20.48 8.98
C VAL A 135 5.33 -21.61 8.90
N GLY A 136 4.75 -21.88 7.73
CA GLY A 136 3.78 -22.97 7.64
C GLY A 136 2.77 -23.02 6.51
N GLU A 137 2.66 -22.05 5.60
CA GLU A 137 1.94 -22.29 4.33
C GLU A 137 2.76 -21.78 3.15
N GLU A 138 3.33 -22.74 2.43
CA GLU A 138 4.17 -22.57 1.26
C GLU A 138 3.42 -21.84 0.14
N GLU A 139 3.50 -20.51 0.08
CA GLU A 139 3.22 -19.81 -1.17
C GLU A 139 4.39 -20.04 -2.14
N LYS A 140 4.15 -20.94 -3.10
CA LYS A 140 4.94 -21.21 -4.31
C LYS A 140 6.43 -20.83 -4.21
N GLY A 141 7.19 -21.54 -3.38
CA GLY A 141 8.65 -21.59 -3.48
C GLY A 141 9.47 -20.68 -2.56
N SER A 142 8.88 -20.04 -1.54
CA SER A 142 9.66 -19.57 -0.38
C SER A 142 10.03 -20.77 0.49
N LYS A 143 11.34 -20.94 0.74
CA LYS A 143 11.88 -21.95 1.67
C LYS A 143 12.99 -21.32 2.47
N MET A 144 12.59 -20.47 3.42
CA MET A 144 13.51 -19.89 4.38
C MET A 144 14.25 -21.01 5.13
N GLN A 145 15.57 -21.02 5.02
CA GLN A 145 16.43 -22.07 5.57
C GLN A 145 17.60 -21.44 6.30
N SER A 146 17.93 -21.96 7.48
CA SER A 146 19.17 -21.58 8.16
C SER A 146 20.36 -22.24 7.47
N VAL A 147 21.30 -21.44 6.98
CA VAL A 147 22.45 -21.89 6.20
C VAL A 147 23.73 -21.54 6.94
N ALA A 148 24.55 -22.56 7.23
CA ALA A 148 25.86 -22.37 7.82
C ALA A 148 26.80 -21.59 6.90
N LYS A 149 27.69 -20.77 7.47
CA LYS A 149 28.59 -19.87 6.75
C LYS A 149 29.39 -20.52 5.62
N GLN A 150 29.83 -21.77 5.81
CA GLN A 150 30.56 -22.52 4.78
C GLN A 150 29.77 -22.78 3.48
N TYR A 151 28.43 -22.66 3.51
CA TYR A 151 27.57 -22.93 2.37
C TYR A 151 27.02 -21.66 1.69
N TRP A 152 27.28 -20.46 2.22
CA TRP A 152 26.73 -19.21 1.70
C TRP A 152 27.04 -18.97 0.22
N HIS A 153 28.28 -19.23 -0.20
CA HIS A 153 28.68 -19.15 -1.61
C HIS A 153 27.77 -20.01 -2.50
N ARG A 154 27.53 -21.27 -2.12
CA ARG A 154 26.71 -22.20 -2.89
C ARG A 154 25.26 -21.71 -3.01
N PHE A 155 24.70 -21.18 -1.92
CA PHE A 155 23.34 -20.65 -1.91
C PHE A 155 23.20 -19.41 -2.80
N PHE A 156 24.16 -18.48 -2.72
CA PHE A 156 24.18 -17.28 -3.56
C PHE A 156 24.16 -17.62 -5.06
N TYR A 157 25.07 -18.51 -5.51
CA TYR A 157 25.10 -18.96 -6.91
C TYR A 157 23.89 -19.82 -7.31
N SER A 158 23.14 -20.34 -6.34
CA SER A 158 21.88 -21.06 -6.58
C SER A 158 20.66 -20.12 -6.62
N GLY A 159 20.85 -18.80 -6.57
CA GLY A 159 19.77 -17.81 -6.66
C GLY A 159 19.06 -17.52 -5.34
N PHE A 160 19.72 -17.77 -4.20
CA PHE A 160 19.22 -17.40 -2.88
C PHE A 160 19.89 -16.12 -2.37
N LEU A 161 19.21 -15.39 -1.50
CA LEU A 161 19.74 -14.24 -0.77
C LEU A 161 19.54 -14.44 0.75
N PRO A 162 20.42 -13.87 1.58
CA PRO A 162 20.24 -13.91 3.03
C PRO A 162 19.04 -13.06 3.46
N VAL A 163 18.25 -13.59 4.39
CA VAL A 163 17.10 -12.95 5.04
C VAL A 163 17.56 -12.50 6.43
N TYR A 164 17.34 -11.22 6.79
CA TYR A 164 17.77 -10.64 8.07
C TYR A 164 19.28 -10.76 8.35
N SER A 165 20.05 -9.75 7.94
CA SER A 165 21.40 -9.52 8.49
C SER A 165 21.42 -8.17 9.21
N GLU A 166 20.77 -8.11 10.38
CA GLU A 166 21.01 -7.00 11.29
C GLU A 166 22.31 -7.25 12.05
N GLY A 167 23.40 -6.66 11.54
CA GLY A 167 24.71 -6.69 12.17
C GLY A 167 25.78 -7.39 11.33
N PRO A 168 27.07 -7.21 11.69
CA PRO A 168 28.19 -7.77 10.95
C PRO A 168 28.09 -9.30 10.94
N THR A 169 28.03 -9.87 9.74
CA THR A 169 27.97 -11.33 9.50
C THR A 169 29.30 -12.05 9.85
N GLU A 170 30.30 -11.29 10.31
CA GLU A 170 31.62 -11.76 10.68
C GLU A 170 31.58 -12.83 11.78
N ASN A 171 30.73 -12.65 12.79
CA ASN A 171 30.60 -13.54 13.96
C ASN A 171 29.39 -14.48 13.94
N VAL A 172 28.66 -14.54 12.84
CA VAL A 172 27.45 -15.38 12.75
C VAL A 172 27.77 -16.73 12.12
N SER A 173 27.42 -17.83 12.80
CA SER A 173 27.66 -19.20 12.32
C SER A 173 26.68 -19.62 11.21
N SER A 174 25.49 -19.04 11.19
CA SER A 174 24.43 -19.32 10.21
C SER A 174 23.43 -18.16 10.13
N VAL A 175 22.94 -17.84 8.94
CA VAL A 175 21.83 -16.90 8.73
C VAL A 175 20.73 -17.58 7.93
N PHE A 176 19.52 -17.01 7.95
CA PHE A 176 18.44 -17.49 7.10
C PHE A 176 18.68 -17.07 5.65
N TRP A 177 18.35 -17.93 4.70
CA TRP A 177 18.38 -17.66 3.26
C TRP A 177 17.04 -18.06 2.65
N ASP A 178 16.62 -17.32 1.63
CA ASP A 178 15.45 -17.66 0.82
C ASP A 178 15.72 -17.32 -0.66
N VAL A 179 14.84 -17.77 -1.56
CA VAL A 179 14.96 -17.46 -2.99
C VAL A 179 15.00 -15.95 -3.21
N ALA A 180 15.89 -15.48 -4.08
CA ALA A 180 16.20 -14.06 -4.24
C ALA A 180 14.95 -13.19 -4.49
N ARG A 181 13.95 -13.71 -5.21
CA ARG A 181 12.67 -13.00 -5.48
C ARG A 181 11.84 -12.72 -4.22
N CYS A 182 11.95 -13.57 -3.19
CA CYS A 182 11.24 -13.42 -1.92
C CYS A 182 11.97 -12.45 -0.99
N VAL A 183 13.29 -12.33 -1.14
CA VAL A 183 14.12 -11.42 -0.34
C VAL A 183 14.18 -10.04 -0.97
N ASN A 184 14.27 -9.94 -2.29
CA ASN A 184 14.42 -8.66 -2.96
C ASN A 184 13.07 -7.91 -3.01
N CYS A 185 12.90 -6.93 -2.12
CA CYS A 185 11.66 -6.15 -2.01
C CYS A 185 11.33 -5.32 -3.26
N LYS A 186 12.29 -5.05 -4.16
CA LYS A 186 12.00 -4.44 -5.47
C LYS A 186 11.14 -5.34 -6.35
N SER A 187 11.19 -6.66 -6.15
CA SER A 187 10.33 -7.63 -6.85
C SER A 187 8.84 -7.43 -6.55
N PHE A 188 8.51 -6.74 -5.45
CA PHE A 188 7.14 -6.41 -5.04
C PHE A 188 6.77 -4.93 -5.33
N GLY A 189 7.58 -4.23 -6.12
CA GLY A 189 7.35 -2.83 -6.49
C GLY A 189 7.87 -1.81 -5.47
N GLY A 190 8.70 -2.22 -4.52
CA GLY A 190 9.35 -1.30 -3.58
C GLY A 190 10.55 -0.56 -4.19
N THR A 191 10.88 0.60 -3.61
CA THR A 191 12.07 1.40 -3.91
C THR A 191 13.04 1.46 -2.72
N LYS A 192 14.31 1.77 -3.01
CA LYS A 192 15.33 2.10 -1.99
C LYS A 192 15.41 3.60 -1.72
N ASP A 193 14.65 4.41 -2.45
CA ASP A 193 14.56 5.85 -2.26
C ASP A 193 13.62 6.11 -1.09
N LYS A 194 14.19 6.28 0.10
CA LYS A 194 13.44 6.57 1.31
C LYS A 194 12.76 7.94 1.19
N PRO A 195 11.46 8.06 1.52
CA PRO A 195 10.82 9.37 1.66
C PRO A 195 11.43 10.17 2.83
N ASP A 196 11.64 11.47 2.64
CA ASP A 196 12.22 12.35 3.67
C ASP A 196 11.40 12.42 4.97
N TRP A 197 10.08 12.23 4.86
CA TRP A 197 9.14 12.21 5.98
C TRP A 197 9.08 10.85 6.71
N TRP A 198 9.72 9.81 6.18
CA TRP A 198 9.73 8.49 6.81
C TRP A 198 10.61 8.50 8.08
N PRO A 199 10.14 7.97 9.22
CA PRO A 199 10.71 8.27 10.53
C PRO A 199 12.05 7.57 10.83
N ASN A 200 12.44 6.57 10.04
CA ASN A 200 13.66 5.79 10.28
C ASN A 200 14.27 5.26 8.98
N ASP A 201 15.47 4.70 9.05
CA ASP A 201 16.16 4.03 7.93
C ASP A 201 15.87 2.53 7.88
N HIS A 202 14.84 2.07 8.59
CA HIS A 202 14.70 0.68 9.03
C HIS A 202 15.99 0.12 9.64
N ARG A 203 16.60 0.88 10.56
CA ARG A 203 17.76 0.46 11.35
C ARG A 203 17.34 -0.05 12.71
#